data_AF-A0AAP0I936-F1
#
_entry.id   AF-A0AAP0I936-F1
#
_cell.length_a   1.000
_cell.length_b   1.000
_cell.length_c   1.000
_cell.angle_alpha   90.00
_cell.angle_beta   90.00
_cell.angle_gamma   90.00
#
_symmetry.space_group_name_H-M   'P 1'
#
loop_
_entity.id
_entity.type
_entity.pdbx_description
1 polymer ?
#
loop_
_entity_poly.entity_id
_entity_poly.type
_entity_poly.pdbx_seq_one_letter_code
_entity_poly.pdbx_strand_id
1 'polypeptide(L)'
;MHYNYTVINQKVLFSIYEPTVDMINNTMQILMISAVLVFSIALNIYLIFNRGGTATITTNQLNYYGSIHSSSSRDGGGEVNLISWSRAAAEEAEAVAMIQCSGHGRAYLDGLSMRGEAACVCNSCYGGQDCSVFTPDCAADANSGNPLFLEPYWMNHAATSAVVVSGWNRMGYAYEDGSNISKELEKIIRRLHAVVGNANTSGKYILFGTGATQLLNAAIIGLSPPPPHSDRDHSFSPVSVVASAPFYQVYKQLTDIYNSLNFKWQGDTSTWKNKSDSFGNFIEFVTSPNNPDCQLKEPILRGPYVKTIYDHAYYWPHFTAIPSPADSDLMIFTMSKLTGHAGSRFGWAFAKDEAVYKRMSSYLSINSMGASRDAQLRAFELLKMVVKDKARGLFEFGYKTMRERWEMLNKSLSKSKRFSLQKLEPRYCTFFKEVTGPSPAYAWLKCEREEDHDCYAVLRAARIISRKGSVFSVEDRYVRLSLIKNQDDFDLLLHRINELVSQEEQPDLKTI
;
A
#
# COMPACT_ATOMS: atom_id res chain seq x y z
N MET A 1 -27.02 7.60 71.73
CA MET A 1 -26.36 8.66 72.52
C MET A 1 -25.32 9.35 71.66
N HIS A 2 -25.15 10.64 71.92
CA HIS A 2 -24.36 11.70 71.28
C HIS A 2 -23.10 11.39 70.46
N TYR A 3 -22.96 12.24 69.43
CA TYR A 3 -21.83 12.63 68.59
C TYR A 3 -20.52 12.94 69.34
N ASN A 4 -19.39 12.79 68.64
CA ASN A 4 -18.49 13.93 68.44
C ASN A 4 -17.66 13.82 67.15
N TYR A 5 -17.66 14.94 66.41
CA TYR A 5 -16.89 15.21 65.20
C TYR A 5 -15.45 15.63 65.55
N THR A 6 -14.50 15.27 64.69
CA THR A 6 -13.24 16.01 64.56
C THR A 6 -13.04 16.41 63.10
N VAL A 7 -12.88 17.72 62.92
CA VAL A 7 -12.70 18.46 61.67
C VAL A 7 -11.32 18.17 61.06
N ILE A 8 -11.27 17.90 59.75
CA ILE A 8 -10.05 18.04 58.95
C ILE A 8 -10.35 18.96 57.77
N ASN A 9 -9.52 19.99 57.65
CA ASN A 9 -9.58 21.12 56.72
C ASN A 9 -9.73 20.71 55.25
N GLN A 10 -10.83 21.15 54.62
CA GLN A 10 -10.95 21.29 53.16
C GLN A 10 -10.22 22.56 52.69
N LYS A 11 -8.93 22.44 52.39
CA LYS A 11 -8.20 23.33 51.49
C LYS A 11 -7.15 22.51 50.77
N VAL A 12 -7.54 21.92 49.63
CA VAL A 12 -6.79 21.65 48.37
C VAL A 12 -7.65 20.66 47.58
N LEU A 13 -8.75 21.14 46.99
CA LEU A 13 -9.53 20.40 45.99
C LEU A 13 -10.51 21.33 45.27
N PHE A 14 -10.01 22.44 44.73
CA PHE A 14 -10.65 23.21 43.67
C PHE A 14 -9.58 24.02 42.96
N SER A 15 -8.92 23.39 41.99
CA SER A 15 -8.24 24.06 40.89
C SER A 15 -8.29 23.10 39.72
N ILE A 16 -8.79 23.60 38.59
CA ILE A 16 -8.73 23.14 37.20
C ILE A 16 -10.15 23.28 36.58
N TYR A 17 -10.20 24.12 35.53
CA TYR A 17 -11.35 24.63 34.76
C TYR A 17 -11.94 25.98 35.20
N GLU A 18 -11.14 27.05 35.06
CA GLU A 18 -11.69 28.31 34.54
C GLU A 18 -11.49 28.33 33.01
N PRO A 19 -12.55 28.46 32.20
CA PRO A 19 -12.40 28.69 30.77
C PRO A 19 -11.87 30.10 30.52
N THR A 20 -10.85 30.23 29.66
CA THR A 20 -10.31 31.52 29.27
C THR A 20 -11.35 32.36 28.51
N VAL A 21 -11.25 33.69 28.61
CA VAL A 21 -12.15 34.67 27.96
C VAL A 21 -12.26 34.44 26.44
N ASP A 22 -11.20 33.91 25.80
CA ASP A 22 -11.19 33.54 24.38
C ASP A 22 -12.09 32.34 24.04
N MET A 23 -12.26 31.39 24.96
CA MET A 23 -13.11 30.22 24.77
C MET A 23 -14.60 30.58 24.84
N ILE A 24 -14.95 31.55 25.71
CA ILE A 24 -16.30 32.11 25.81
C ILE A 24 -16.64 32.94 24.56
N ASN A 25 -15.69 33.74 24.06
CA ASN A 25 -15.87 34.54 22.85
C ASN A 25 -16.05 33.68 21.58
N ASN A 26 -15.28 32.59 21.44
CA ASN A 26 -15.43 31.67 20.31
C ASN A 26 -16.76 30.90 20.36
N THR A 27 -17.22 30.51 21.55
CA THR A 27 -18.52 29.82 21.71
C THR A 27 -19.69 30.77 21.41
N MET A 28 -19.61 32.04 21.83
CA MET A 28 -20.58 33.08 21.49
C MET A 28 -20.59 33.41 19.99
N GLN A 29 -19.42 33.45 19.32
CA GLN A 29 -19.35 33.64 17.86
C GLN A 29 -19.99 32.48 17.09
N ILE A 30 -19.74 31.23 17.50
CA ILE A 30 -20.34 30.05 16.87
C ILE A 30 -21.87 30.03 17.06
N LEU A 31 -22.36 30.41 18.24
CA LEU A 31 -23.80 30.54 18.51
C LEU A 31 -24.44 31.68 17.70
N MET A 32 -23.76 32.83 17.56
CA MET A 32 -24.22 33.95 16.72
C MET A 32 -24.28 33.58 15.23
N ILE A 33 -23.25 32.91 14.70
CA ILE A 33 -23.20 32.47 13.30
C ILE A 33 -24.32 31.45 13.03
N SER A 34 -24.54 30.52 13.96
CA SER A 34 -25.62 29.53 13.85
C SER A 34 -27.00 30.19 13.88
N ALA A 35 -27.20 31.20 14.73
CA ALA A 35 -28.45 31.96 14.80
C ALA A 35 -28.70 32.77 13.51
N VAL A 36 -27.67 33.40 12.93
CA VAL A 36 -27.77 34.15 11.66
C VAL A 36 -28.09 33.22 10.49
N LEU A 37 -27.52 32.01 10.47
CA LEU A 37 -27.79 31.02 9.43
C LEU A 37 -29.24 30.51 9.50
N VAL A 38 -29.71 30.20 10.71
CA VAL A 38 -31.11 29.77 10.94
C VAL A 38 -32.09 30.90 10.58
N PHE A 39 -31.78 32.15 10.94
CA PHE A 39 -32.62 33.31 10.59
C PHE A 39 -32.63 33.57 9.08
N SER A 40 -31.50 33.38 8.39
CA SER A 40 -31.40 33.55 6.93
C SER A 40 -32.16 32.46 6.17
N ILE A 41 -32.14 31.22 6.68
CA ILE A 41 -32.93 30.12 6.10
C ILE A 41 -34.42 30.36 6.35
N ALA A 42 -34.81 30.76 7.56
CA ALA A 42 -36.20 31.09 7.90
C ALA A 42 -36.72 32.28 7.08
N LEU A 43 -35.91 33.31 6.87
CA LEU A 43 -36.26 34.47 6.04
C LEU A 43 -36.38 34.10 4.55
N ASN A 44 -35.50 33.24 4.03
CA ASN A 44 -35.62 32.73 2.66
C ASN A 44 -36.89 31.89 2.47
N ILE A 45 -37.22 31.02 3.41
CA ILE A 45 -38.46 30.23 3.38
C ILE A 45 -39.68 31.16 3.47
N TYR A 46 -39.66 32.17 4.35
CA TYR A 46 -40.74 33.16 4.46
C TYR A 46 -40.91 34.00 3.19
N LEU A 47 -39.82 34.39 2.53
CA LEU A 47 -39.86 35.14 1.27
C LEU A 47 -40.32 34.27 0.08
N ILE A 48 -40.03 32.96 0.09
CA ILE A 48 -40.54 31.99 -0.89
C ILE A 48 -42.05 31.81 -0.74
N PHE A 49 -42.57 31.75 0.50
CA PHE A 49 -44.00 31.57 0.74
C PHE A 49 -44.86 32.84 0.56
N ASN A 50 -44.28 34.04 0.69
CA ASN A 50 -45.03 35.30 0.57
C ASN A 50 -44.95 36.01 -0.80
N ARG A 51 -44.15 35.51 -1.74
CA ARG A 51 -44.22 35.96 -3.14
C ARG A 51 -45.14 35.05 -3.94
N GLY A 52 -46.44 35.19 -3.69
CA GLY A 52 -47.46 34.84 -4.67
C GLY A 52 -47.27 35.68 -5.92
N GLY A 53 -46.56 35.15 -6.90
CA GLY A 53 -46.26 35.81 -8.17
C GLY A 53 -45.92 34.76 -9.22
N THR A 54 -46.85 34.55 -10.15
CA THR A 54 -46.72 33.72 -11.34
C THR A 54 -45.49 34.11 -12.16
N ALA A 55 -44.49 33.22 -12.21
CA ALA A 55 -43.36 33.33 -13.12
C ALA A 55 -43.43 32.20 -14.14
N THR A 56 -43.77 32.57 -15.38
CA THR A 56 -43.74 31.76 -16.57
C THR A 56 -42.32 31.23 -16.79
N ILE A 57 -42.11 29.92 -16.62
CA ILE A 57 -40.84 29.28 -16.94
C ILE A 57 -40.80 29.07 -18.45
N THR A 58 -40.01 29.89 -19.14
CA THR A 58 -39.57 29.60 -20.51
C THR A 58 -38.71 28.34 -20.49
N THR A 59 -39.23 27.30 -21.13
CA THR A 59 -38.57 26.05 -21.49
C THR A 59 -37.27 26.32 -22.23
N ASN A 60 -36.13 26.05 -21.60
CA ASN A 60 -34.88 25.58 -22.23
C ASN A 60 -33.84 25.29 -21.15
N GLN A 61 -33.76 24.02 -20.71
CA GLN A 61 -32.59 23.30 -20.15
C GLN A 61 -32.98 22.05 -19.32
N LEU A 62 -34.00 21.30 -19.74
CA LEU A 62 -34.35 19.99 -19.17
C LEU A 62 -34.35 18.84 -20.20
N ASN A 63 -33.66 19.02 -21.33
CA ASN A 63 -33.51 17.99 -22.37
C ASN A 63 -32.07 17.50 -22.51
N TYR A 64 -31.51 16.88 -21.45
CA TYR A 64 -30.35 15.99 -21.64
C TYR A 64 -30.30 14.76 -20.74
N TYR A 65 -31.33 14.48 -19.91
CA TYR A 65 -31.36 13.27 -19.07
C TYR A 65 -32.73 12.55 -19.04
N GLY A 66 -33.53 12.72 -20.09
CA GLY A 66 -34.88 12.15 -20.16
C GLY A 66 -35.26 11.67 -21.55
N SER A 67 -34.51 10.73 -22.14
CA SER A 67 -34.98 10.03 -23.33
C SER A 67 -34.33 8.66 -23.53
N ILE A 68 -34.50 7.75 -22.56
CA ILE A 68 -34.53 6.30 -22.83
C ILE A 68 -35.59 5.66 -21.92
N HIS A 69 -36.86 6.01 -22.10
CA HIS A 69 -37.97 5.18 -21.64
C HIS A 69 -39.22 5.51 -22.46
N SER A 70 -39.38 4.87 -23.62
CA SER A 70 -40.65 4.25 -24.03
C SER A 70 -40.45 3.45 -25.32
N SER A 71 -40.57 2.12 -25.22
CA SER A 71 -41.11 1.27 -26.27
C SER A 71 -41.45 -0.08 -25.65
N SER A 72 -42.62 -0.18 -25.02
CA SER A 72 -43.28 -1.46 -24.79
C SER A 72 -44.29 -1.70 -25.90
N SER A 73 -43.79 -2.08 -27.07
CA SER A 73 -44.59 -2.82 -28.05
C SER A 73 -44.67 -4.26 -27.56
N ARG A 74 -45.90 -4.73 -27.34
CA ARG A 74 -46.23 -6.15 -27.20
C ARG A 74 -45.78 -6.87 -28.46
N ASP A 75 -44.77 -7.72 -28.35
CA ASP A 75 -44.69 -8.94 -29.16
C ASP A 75 -43.91 -10.02 -28.42
N GLY A 76 -44.36 -11.27 -28.61
CA GLY A 76 -43.92 -12.43 -27.85
C GLY A 76 -42.49 -12.85 -28.15
N GLY A 77 -41.70 -13.01 -27.10
CA GLY A 77 -40.35 -13.55 -27.13
C GLY A 77 -39.68 -13.26 -25.80
N GLY A 78 -39.73 -14.21 -24.86
CA GLY A 78 -39.26 -14.02 -23.50
C GLY A 78 -37.75 -13.84 -23.42
N GLU A 79 -37.28 -12.61 -23.55
CA GLU A 79 -35.96 -12.19 -23.09
C GLU A 79 -36.11 -11.65 -21.66
N VAL A 80 -35.62 -12.42 -20.70
CA VAL A 80 -35.65 -12.03 -19.29
C VAL A 80 -34.75 -10.80 -19.16
N ASN A 81 -35.35 -9.63 -18.93
CA ASN A 81 -34.66 -8.37 -18.61
C ASN A 81 -34.01 -8.51 -17.22
N LEU A 82 -32.90 -9.25 -17.15
CA LEU A 82 -32.14 -9.51 -15.94
C LEU A 82 -31.26 -8.29 -15.64
N ILE A 83 -31.55 -7.65 -14.51
CA ILE A 83 -30.79 -6.58 -13.82
C ILE A 83 -31.28 -5.15 -14.13
N SER A 84 -32.06 -4.58 -13.19
CA SER A 84 -32.57 -3.20 -13.27
C SER A 84 -31.79 -2.20 -12.41
N TRP A 85 -31.30 -2.57 -11.22
CA TRP A 85 -30.78 -1.60 -10.25
C TRP A 85 -29.30 -1.25 -10.44
N SER A 86 -28.46 -2.17 -10.92
CA SER A 86 -27.02 -1.92 -11.09
C SER A 86 -26.66 -1.39 -12.47
N ARG A 87 -27.63 -1.27 -13.38
CA ARG A 87 -27.41 -0.85 -14.77
C ARG A 87 -26.73 0.51 -14.84
N ALA A 88 -27.27 1.52 -14.16
CA ALA A 88 -26.72 2.87 -14.16
C ALA A 88 -25.25 2.90 -13.65
N ALA A 89 -24.95 2.20 -12.56
CA ALA A 89 -23.60 2.14 -12.01
C ALA A 89 -22.60 1.42 -12.95
N ALA A 90 -23.07 0.38 -13.66
CA ALA A 90 -22.25 -0.31 -14.65
C ALA A 90 -21.99 0.57 -15.88
N GLU A 91 -23.03 1.22 -16.41
CA GLU A 91 -22.93 2.15 -17.55
C GLU A 91 -21.99 3.33 -17.23
N GLU A 92 -22.07 3.89 -16.02
CA GLU A 92 -21.18 4.97 -15.58
C GLU A 92 -19.71 4.51 -15.48
N ALA A 93 -19.47 3.31 -14.91
CA ALA A 93 -18.14 2.74 -14.82
C ALA A 93 -17.53 2.46 -16.20
N GLU A 94 -18.32 1.92 -17.14
CA GLU A 94 -17.89 1.70 -18.52
C GLU A 94 -17.63 3.03 -19.24
N ALA A 95 -18.51 4.03 -19.09
CA ALA A 95 -18.34 5.35 -19.68
C ALA A 95 -17.03 6.02 -19.25
N VAL A 96 -16.71 5.99 -17.96
CA VAL A 96 -15.45 6.53 -17.44
C VAL A 96 -14.24 5.74 -17.94
N ALA A 97 -14.33 4.41 -17.98
CA ALA A 97 -13.24 3.57 -18.50
C ALA A 97 -12.99 3.78 -20.01
N MET A 98 -13.99 4.23 -20.78
CA MET A 98 -13.87 4.53 -22.21
C MET A 98 -13.26 5.91 -22.51
N ILE A 99 -13.09 6.78 -21.51
CA ILE A 99 -12.46 8.10 -21.69
C ILE A 99 -11.04 7.90 -22.24
N GLN A 100 -10.79 8.47 -23.41
CA GLN A 100 -9.50 8.36 -24.08
C GLN A 100 -8.46 9.27 -23.42
N CYS A 101 -7.48 8.66 -22.77
CA CYS A 101 -6.36 9.35 -22.13
C CYS A 101 -5.02 9.04 -22.85
N SER A 102 -5.07 8.91 -24.19
CA SER A 102 -3.92 8.78 -25.09
C SER A 102 -2.93 7.64 -24.81
N GLY A 103 -3.32 6.64 -24.03
CA GLY A 103 -2.41 5.59 -23.53
C GLY A 103 -1.45 6.04 -22.42
N HIS A 104 -1.46 7.33 -22.06
CA HIS A 104 -0.59 7.96 -21.07
C HIS A 104 -1.36 8.42 -19.82
N GLY A 105 -2.54 7.86 -19.59
CA GLY A 105 -3.40 8.18 -18.46
C GLY A 105 -4.63 7.29 -18.40
N ARG A 106 -5.48 7.56 -17.43
CA ARG A 106 -6.79 6.90 -17.24
C ARG A 106 -7.71 7.80 -16.43
N ALA A 107 -9.03 7.62 -16.56
CA ALA A 107 -10.01 8.30 -15.73
C ALA A 107 -10.57 7.36 -14.64
N TYR A 108 -11.08 7.94 -13.56
CA TYR A 108 -11.71 7.22 -12.45
C TYR A 108 -13.06 7.87 -12.12
N LEU A 109 -13.99 7.10 -11.57
CA LEU A 109 -15.32 7.58 -11.18
C LEU A 109 -15.23 8.76 -10.19
N ASP A 110 -14.26 8.72 -9.29
CA ASP A 110 -13.96 9.76 -8.30
C ASP A 110 -12.86 10.75 -8.76
N GLY A 111 -12.37 10.61 -10.00
CA GLY A 111 -11.34 11.45 -10.60
C GLY A 111 -11.92 12.68 -11.28
N LEU A 112 -12.60 13.54 -10.52
CA LEU A 112 -13.37 14.66 -11.08
C LEU A 112 -12.49 15.88 -11.40
N SER A 113 -12.78 16.54 -12.52
CA SER A 113 -12.29 17.88 -12.87
C SER A 113 -12.96 18.97 -12.04
N MET A 114 -12.48 20.21 -12.18
CA MET A 114 -13.16 21.39 -11.60
C MET A 114 -14.59 21.59 -12.10
N ARG A 115 -14.98 20.96 -13.22
CA ARG A 115 -16.35 21.00 -13.77
C ARG A 115 -17.24 19.87 -13.25
N GLY A 116 -16.72 19.00 -12.37
CA GLY A 116 -17.46 17.85 -11.83
C GLY A 116 -17.55 16.65 -12.77
N GLU A 117 -16.84 16.67 -13.89
CA GLU A 117 -16.77 15.56 -14.86
C GLU A 117 -15.50 14.73 -14.64
N ALA A 118 -15.56 13.42 -14.87
CA ALA A 118 -14.38 12.56 -14.81
C ALA A 118 -13.29 13.03 -15.79
N ALA A 119 -12.05 13.13 -15.29
CA ALA A 119 -10.91 13.63 -16.06
C ALA A 119 -9.76 12.64 -16.06
N CYS A 120 -8.91 12.75 -17.10
CA CYS A 120 -7.72 11.94 -17.21
C CYS A 120 -6.72 12.27 -16.09
N VAL A 121 -6.25 11.21 -15.42
CA VAL A 121 -5.11 11.22 -14.51
C VAL A 121 -3.91 10.68 -15.26
N CYS A 122 -2.99 11.59 -15.60
CA CYS A 122 -1.85 11.29 -16.45
C CYS A 122 -0.74 10.52 -15.73
N ASN A 123 -0.01 9.71 -16.49
CA ASN A 123 1.29 9.18 -16.11
C ASN A 123 2.29 10.33 -15.90
N SER A 124 3.39 10.05 -15.20
CA SER A 124 4.44 11.05 -14.95
C SER A 124 4.91 11.69 -16.26
N CYS A 125 5.13 13.00 -16.25
CA CYS A 125 5.62 13.78 -17.39
C CYS A 125 4.65 13.96 -18.57
N TYR A 126 3.42 13.44 -18.47
CA TYR A 126 2.35 13.70 -19.42
C TYR A 126 1.33 14.68 -18.86
N GLY A 127 0.73 15.47 -19.74
CA GLY A 127 -0.30 16.45 -19.42
C GLY A 127 -1.23 16.71 -20.60
N GLY A 128 -2.01 17.77 -20.51
CA GLY A 128 -3.13 18.01 -21.42
C GLY A 128 -4.41 17.30 -20.94
N GLN A 129 -5.53 17.62 -21.57
CA GLN A 129 -6.85 17.11 -21.16
C GLN A 129 -6.97 15.59 -21.32
N ASP A 130 -6.26 15.03 -22.29
CA ASP A 130 -6.23 13.61 -22.67
C ASP A 130 -4.86 12.96 -22.41
N CYS A 131 -3.97 13.61 -21.65
CA CYS A 131 -2.61 13.14 -21.38
C CYS A 131 -1.69 12.97 -22.61
N SER A 132 -1.99 13.58 -23.76
CA SER A 132 -1.17 13.47 -24.97
C SER A 132 0.11 14.31 -24.96
N VAL A 133 0.23 15.29 -24.07
CA VAL A 133 1.32 16.27 -24.10
C VAL A 133 2.47 15.79 -23.22
N PHE A 134 3.54 15.29 -23.83
CA PHE A 134 4.78 14.93 -23.13
C PHE A 134 5.61 16.17 -22.80
N THR A 135 6.23 16.19 -21.62
CA THR A 135 7.17 17.24 -21.17
C THR A 135 8.63 16.76 -21.33
N PRO A 136 9.37 17.22 -22.36
CA PRO A 136 10.69 16.65 -22.70
C PRO A 136 11.76 16.81 -21.63
N ASP A 137 11.74 17.89 -20.85
CA ASP A 137 12.72 18.15 -19.79
C ASP A 137 12.39 17.50 -18.45
N CYS A 138 11.30 16.75 -18.39
CA CYS A 138 10.85 16.11 -17.17
C CYS A 138 11.84 15.04 -16.67
N ALA A 139 11.93 14.92 -15.35
CA ALA A 139 12.77 13.93 -14.68
C ALA A 139 12.06 12.57 -14.60
N ALA A 140 12.78 11.49 -14.87
CA ALA A 140 12.29 10.12 -14.71
C ALA A 140 12.11 9.82 -13.21
N ASP A 141 10.88 9.61 -12.74
CA ASP A 141 10.63 9.26 -11.34
C ASP A 141 10.63 7.75 -11.11
N ALA A 142 11.74 7.23 -10.60
CA ALA A 142 11.93 5.84 -10.21
C ALA A 142 12.01 5.66 -8.67
N ASN A 143 11.49 6.59 -7.87
CA ASN A 143 11.63 6.54 -6.41
C ASN A 143 10.63 5.57 -5.75
N SER A 144 9.33 5.77 -6.03
CA SER A 144 8.26 5.03 -5.36
C SER A 144 8.18 3.58 -5.81
N GLY A 145 7.94 2.68 -4.87
CA GLY A 145 7.61 1.28 -5.17
C GLY A 145 6.13 1.11 -5.54
N ASN A 146 5.58 1.98 -6.38
CA ASN A 146 4.19 1.94 -6.83
C ASN A 146 4.05 0.91 -7.98
N PRO A 147 3.33 -0.21 -7.79
CA PRO A 147 3.35 -1.37 -8.69
C PRO A 147 2.38 -1.24 -9.88
N LEU A 148 2.45 -0.13 -10.62
CA LEU A 148 1.57 0.16 -11.76
C LEU A 148 1.83 -0.72 -12.98
N PHE A 149 2.93 -1.48 -13.03
CA PHE A 149 3.22 -2.41 -14.14
C PHE A 149 2.16 -3.51 -14.31
N LEU A 150 1.36 -3.80 -13.28
CA LEU A 150 0.27 -4.79 -13.32
C LEU A 150 -1.05 -4.22 -13.82
N GLU A 151 -1.18 -2.91 -14.00
CA GLU A 151 -2.42 -2.30 -14.46
C GLU A 151 -2.88 -2.82 -15.84
N PRO A 152 -2.01 -2.97 -16.87
CA PRO A 152 -2.41 -3.53 -18.16
C PRO A 152 -2.97 -4.95 -18.05
N TYR A 153 -2.47 -5.76 -17.10
CA TYR A 153 -3.02 -7.08 -16.85
C TYR A 153 -4.49 -6.98 -16.41
N TRP A 154 -4.82 -6.10 -15.46
CA TRP A 154 -6.19 -5.96 -14.97
C TRP A 154 -7.13 -5.34 -16.00
N MET A 155 -6.66 -4.41 -16.82
CA MET A 155 -7.44 -3.86 -17.94
C MET A 155 -7.84 -4.97 -18.92
N ASN A 156 -6.91 -5.91 -19.22
CA ASN A 156 -7.19 -7.07 -20.07
C ASN A 156 -8.09 -8.13 -19.43
N HIS A 157 -8.40 -8.01 -18.14
CA HIS A 157 -9.27 -8.95 -17.39
C HIS A 157 -10.53 -8.28 -16.83
N ALA A 158 -10.86 -7.07 -17.29
CA ALA A 158 -11.89 -6.20 -16.72
C ALA A 158 -13.21 -6.92 -16.38
N ALA A 159 -13.82 -7.61 -17.34
CA ALA A 159 -15.10 -8.30 -17.15
C ALA A 159 -15.06 -9.40 -16.07
N THR A 160 -13.91 -10.04 -15.86
CA THR A 160 -13.75 -11.13 -14.90
C THR A 160 -13.29 -10.68 -13.52
N SER A 161 -12.87 -9.42 -13.38
CA SER A 161 -12.36 -8.83 -12.14
C SER A 161 -13.19 -7.66 -11.61
N ALA A 162 -14.16 -7.17 -12.38
CA ALA A 162 -15.09 -6.15 -11.94
C ALA A 162 -16.00 -6.65 -10.80
N VAL A 163 -16.38 -5.74 -9.91
CA VAL A 163 -17.29 -6.03 -8.80
C VAL A 163 -18.32 -4.91 -8.68
N VAL A 164 -19.59 -5.28 -8.61
CA VAL A 164 -20.69 -4.37 -8.29
C VAL A 164 -20.94 -4.46 -6.78
N VAL A 165 -20.88 -3.32 -6.09
CA VAL A 165 -21.09 -3.24 -4.64
C VAL A 165 -22.43 -2.57 -4.36
N SER A 166 -23.39 -3.31 -3.82
CA SER A 166 -24.69 -2.75 -3.43
C SER A 166 -24.54 -1.76 -2.26
N GLY A 167 -25.39 -0.74 -2.19
CA GLY A 167 -25.35 0.27 -1.12
C GLY A 167 -25.56 -0.27 0.31
N TRP A 168 -26.10 -1.49 0.45
CA TRP A 168 -26.27 -2.18 1.74
C TRP A 168 -25.23 -3.29 1.98
N ASN A 169 -24.20 -3.41 1.13
CA ASN A 169 -23.19 -4.46 1.27
C ASN A 169 -22.45 -4.33 2.61
N ARG A 170 -22.64 -5.32 3.49
CA ARG A 170 -21.88 -5.49 4.75
C ARG A 170 -21.73 -4.22 5.59
N MET A 171 -22.82 -3.48 5.79
CA MET A 171 -22.85 -2.27 6.64
C MET A 171 -22.49 -2.53 8.12
N GLY A 172 -22.68 -3.77 8.60
CA GLY A 172 -22.37 -4.16 9.98
C GLY A 172 -20.87 -4.29 10.27
N TYR A 173 -20.50 -4.18 11.55
CA TYR A 173 -19.10 -4.26 11.99
C TYR A 173 -18.46 -5.64 11.80
N ALA A 174 -19.26 -6.71 11.96
CA ALA A 174 -18.80 -8.09 11.96
C ALA A 174 -19.54 -8.96 10.92
N TYR A 175 -18.92 -10.07 10.52
CA TYR A 175 -19.59 -11.16 9.83
C TYR A 175 -20.53 -11.92 10.78
N GLU A 176 -21.32 -12.84 10.23
CA GLU A 176 -22.35 -13.61 10.93
C GLU A 176 -21.80 -14.45 12.10
N ASP A 177 -20.52 -14.78 12.05
CA ASP A 177 -19.80 -15.51 13.11
C ASP A 177 -19.10 -14.60 14.14
N GLY A 178 -19.37 -13.29 14.09
CA GLY A 178 -18.73 -12.29 14.95
C GLY A 178 -17.30 -11.94 14.54
N SER A 179 -16.76 -12.52 13.47
CA SER A 179 -15.40 -12.22 13.02
C SER A 179 -15.33 -10.93 12.19
N ASN A 180 -14.11 -10.40 12.07
CA ASN A 180 -13.79 -9.28 11.19
C ASN A 180 -13.11 -9.74 9.88
N ILE A 181 -13.17 -11.03 9.54
CA ILE A 181 -12.42 -11.65 8.44
C ILE A 181 -13.37 -12.45 7.54
N SER A 182 -13.36 -12.18 6.23
CA SER A 182 -14.12 -12.97 5.26
C SER A 182 -13.55 -14.39 5.18
N LYS A 183 -14.35 -15.39 5.55
CA LYS A 183 -13.99 -16.82 5.39
C LYS A 183 -13.74 -17.22 3.95
N GLU A 184 -14.48 -16.66 3.00
CA GLU A 184 -14.28 -16.96 1.57
C GLU A 184 -12.98 -16.34 1.05
N LEU A 185 -12.61 -15.16 1.54
CA LEU A 185 -11.30 -14.56 1.25
C LEU A 185 -10.16 -15.34 1.90
N GLU A 186 -10.32 -15.82 3.14
CA GLU A 186 -9.33 -16.71 3.75
C GLU A 186 -9.12 -17.98 2.90
N LYS A 187 -10.21 -18.65 2.50
CA LYS A 187 -10.14 -19.84 1.64
C LYS A 187 -9.39 -19.56 0.34
N ILE A 188 -9.68 -18.44 -0.32
CA ILE A 188 -9.03 -18.10 -1.60
C ILE A 188 -7.54 -17.74 -1.41
N ILE A 189 -7.17 -17.06 -0.32
CA ILE A 189 -5.77 -16.75 0.01
C ILE A 189 -4.99 -18.04 0.29
N ARG A 190 -5.55 -18.97 1.06
CA ARG A 190 -4.91 -20.27 1.31
C ARG A 190 -4.74 -21.08 0.03
N ARG A 191 -5.77 -21.09 -0.83
CA ARG A 191 -5.70 -21.72 -2.16
C ARG A 191 -4.64 -21.08 -3.04
N LEU A 192 -4.53 -19.75 -3.04
CA LEU A 192 -3.49 -19.03 -3.77
C LEU A 192 -2.10 -19.52 -3.35
N HIS A 193 -1.80 -19.53 -2.06
CA HIS A 193 -0.50 -20.01 -1.57
C HIS A 193 -0.24 -21.49 -1.89
N ALA A 194 -1.26 -22.34 -1.83
CA ALA A 194 -1.13 -23.75 -2.19
C ALA A 194 -0.84 -23.95 -3.69
N VAL A 195 -1.48 -23.16 -4.56
CA VAL A 195 -1.29 -23.19 -6.01
C VAL A 195 0.09 -22.64 -6.41
N VAL A 196 0.50 -21.54 -5.79
CA VAL A 196 1.81 -20.91 -6.07
C VAL A 196 2.95 -21.73 -5.47
N GLY A 197 2.71 -22.39 -4.33
CA GLY A 197 3.73 -23.12 -3.59
C GLY A 197 4.75 -22.22 -2.89
N ASN A 198 4.42 -20.96 -2.62
CA ASN A 198 5.33 -20.00 -1.97
C ASN A 198 5.21 -19.96 -0.44
N ALA A 199 4.16 -20.51 0.17
CA ALA A 199 4.04 -20.52 1.63
C ALA A 199 3.25 -21.73 2.15
N ASN A 200 3.71 -22.30 3.26
CA ASN A 200 2.96 -23.26 4.05
C ASN A 200 2.00 -22.50 4.98
N THR A 201 0.70 -22.65 4.74
CA THR A 201 -0.37 -22.00 5.52
C THR A 201 -1.07 -22.95 6.50
N SER A 202 -0.79 -24.25 6.42
CA SER A 202 -1.43 -25.29 7.23
C SER A 202 -1.15 -25.09 8.72
N GLY A 203 -2.19 -25.20 9.55
CA GLY A 203 -2.08 -25.05 11.00
C GLY A 203 -1.76 -23.63 11.49
N LYS A 204 -1.81 -22.61 10.62
CA LYS A 204 -1.57 -21.20 10.98
C LYS A 204 -2.87 -20.39 10.98
N TYR A 205 -3.01 -19.51 11.97
CA TYR A 205 -4.04 -18.49 12.03
C TYR A 205 -3.80 -17.42 10.98
N ILE A 206 -4.86 -16.79 10.47
CA ILE A 206 -4.76 -15.69 9.51
C ILE A 206 -5.26 -14.39 10.15
N LEU A 207 -4.59 -13.28 9.86
CA LEU A 207 -5.03 -11.94 10.21
C LEU A 207 -5.11 -11.08 8.94
N PHE A 208 -6.09 -10.18 8.86
CA PHE A 208 -6.16 -9.16 7.83
C PHE A 208 -5.82 -7.79 8.40
N GLY A 209 -5.14 -6.97 7.60
CA GLY A 209 -4.85 -5.59 7.97
C GLY A 209 -4.92 -4.64 6.79
N THR A 210 -4.94 -3.35 7.12
CA THR A 210 -4.93 -2.21 6.21
C THR A 210 -3.55 -2.06 5.56
N GLY A 211 -3.20 -3.07 4.75
CA GLY A 211 -1.88 -3.29 4.17
C GLY A 211 -0.92 -4.00 5.11
N ALA A 212 0.21 -4.47 4.57
CA ALA A 212 1.27 -5.07 5.37
C ALA A 212 1.82 -4.10 6.43
N THR A 213 1.80 -2.79 6.19
CA THR A 213 2.25 -1.76 7.16
C THR A 213 1.56 -1.90 8.52
N GLN A 214 0.24 -2.08 8.56
CA GLN A 214 -0.48 -2.25 9.81
C GLN A 214 -0.13 -3.60 10.48
N LEU A 215 0.04 -4.65 9.68
CA LEU A 215 0.38 -5.99 10.16
C LEU A 215 1.80 -6.09 10.71
N LEU A 216 2.76 -5.37 10.11
CA LEU A 216 4.13 -5.26 10.61
C LEU A 216 4.13 -4.64 12.01
N ASN A 217 3.33 -3.59 12.22
CA ASN A 217 3.17 -3.00 13.54
C ASN A 217 2.46 -3.93 14.53
N ALA A 218 1.37 -4.58 14.09
CA ALA A 218 0.67 -5.58 14.89
C ALA A 218 1.62 -6.71 15.32
N ALA A 219 2.54 -7.12 14.45
CA ALA A 219 3.53 -8.16 14.72
C ALA A 219 4.54 -7.76 15.79
N ILE A 220 5.06 -6.51 15.78
CA ILE A 220 5.92 -6.01 16.86
C ILE A 220 5.18 -6.12 18.19
N ILE A 221 3.97 -5.57 18.27
CA ILE A 221 3.14 -5.61 19.48
C ILE A 221 2.81 -7.05 19.90
N GLY A 222 2.48 -7.91 18.93
CA GLY A 222 2.16 -9.32 19.17
C GLY A 222 3.34 -10.12 19.71
N LEU A 223 4.57 -9.75 19.36
CA LEU A 223 5.80 -10.40 19.81
C LEU A 223 6.44 -9.73 21.04
N SER A 224 5.98 -8.55 21.43
CA SER A 224 6.43 -7.83 22.63
C SER A 224 5.39 -7.97 23.75
N PRO A 225 5.52 -8.95 24.66
CA PRO A 225 4.57 -9.11 25.76
C PRO A 225 4.58 -7.86 26.67
N PRO A 226 3.42 -7.50 27.27
CA PRO A 226 3.39 -6.41 28.24
C PRO A 226 4.23 -6.78 29.48
N PRO A 227 4.83 -5.77 30.16
CA PRO A 227 5.56 -6.02 31.39
C PRO A 227 4.63 -6.64 32.44
N PRO A 228 5.14 -7.55 33.29
CA PRO A 228 4.34 -8.14 34.35
C PRO A 228 3.79 -7.06 35.30
N HIS A 229 2.52 -7.20 35.71
CA HIS A 229 1.78 -6.26 36.57
C HIS A 229 2.28 -6.17 38.03
N SER A 230 3.45 -6.74 38.35
CA SER A 230 4.03 -6.64 39.69
C SER A 230 5.14 -5.59 39.69
N ASP A 231 4.94 -4.53 40.48
CA ASP A 231 5.91 -3.47 40.82
C ASP A 231 7.20 -3.97 41.50
N ARG A 232 7.58 -5.25 41.35
CA ARG A 232 8.68 -5.90 42.10
C ARG A 232 9.79 -6.52 41.26
N ASP A 233 9.76 -6.45 39.94
CA ASP A 233 10.88 -6.91 39.11
C ASP A 233 11.54 -5.77 38.35
N HIS A 234 12.59 -5.22 38.94
CA HIS A 234 13.42 -4.13 38.43
C HIS A 234 14.37 -4.55 37.28
N SER A 235 13.93 -5.38 36.32
CA SER A 235 14.78 -5.74 35.16
C SER A 235 14.04 -5.96 33.83
N PHE A 236 12.86 -5.38 33.64
CA PHE A 236 12.21 -5.45 32.32
C PHE A 236 12.96 -4.61 31.28
N SER A 237 13.77 -5.26 30.44
CA SER A 237 14.38 -4.62 29.28
C SER A 237 13.43 -4.71 28.08
N PRO A 238 13.19 -3.61 27.34
CA PRO A 238 12.35 -3.64 26.15
C PRO A 238 12.91 -4.59 25.10
N VAL A 239 12.02 -5.26 24.37
CA VAL A 239 12.37 -6.16 23.27
C VAL A 239 13.12 -5.37 22.20
N SER A 240 14.25 -5.92 21.76
CA SER A 240 15.12 -5.28 20.77
C SER A 240 14.65 -5.62 19.36
N VAL A 241 14.20 -4.62 18.61
CA VAL A 241 13.74 -4.78 17.23
C VAL A 241 14.87 -4.40 16.28
N VAL A 242 15.22 -5.31 15.37
CA VAL A 242 16.36 -5.18 14.46
C VAL A 242 16.01 -5.61 13.04
N ALA A 243 16.79 -5.14 12.06
CA ALA A 243 16.74 -5.64 10.68
C ALA A 243 18.13 -5.56 10.04
N SER A 244 18.45 -6.49 9.14
CA SER A 244 19.76 -6.58 8.50
C SER A 244 19.91 -5.55 7.38
N ALA A 245 20.89 -4.65 7.47
CA ALA A 245 21.10 -3.62 6.44
C ALA A 245 21.60 -4.24 5.11
N PRO A 246 21.21 -3.69 3.94
CA PRO A 246 20.20 -2.65 3.76
C PRO A 246 18.78 -3.18 3.99
N PHE A 247 17.94 -2.43 4.71
CA PHE A 247 16.57 -2.82 5.08
C PHE A 247 15.54 -1.73 4.77
N TYR A 248 14.26 -2.11 4.78
CA TYR A 248 13.17 -1.17 4.59
C TYR A 248 13.00 -0.24 5.80
N GLN A 249 13.24 1.07 5.59
CA GLN A 249 13.22 2.10 6.65
C GLN A 249 11.96 2.11 7.52
N VAL A 250 10.82 1.69 6.97
CA VAL A 250 9.53 1.71 7.67
C VAL A 250 9.57 0.83 8.92
N TYR A 251 10.42 -0.20 9.01
CA TYR A 251 10.57 -0.98 10.24
C TYR A 251 11.01 -0.12 11.42
N LYS A 252 12.02 0.74 11.22
CA LYS A 252 12.44 1.71 12.23
C LYS A 252 11.31 2.68 12.56
N GLN A 253 10.67 3.24 11.53
CA GLN A 253 9.60 4.23 11.73
C GLN A 253 8.42 3.66 12.53
N LEU A 254 7.96 2.44 12.21
CA LEU A 254 6.89 1.76 12.93
C LEU A 254 7.29 1.41 14.37
N THR A 255 8.56 1.04 14.59
CA THR A 255 9.05 0.75 15.94
C THR A 255 9.12 2.02 16.79
N ASP A 256 9.55 3.13 16.21
CA ASP A 256 9.77 4.37 16.96
C ASP A 256 8.48 5.18 17.18
N ILE A 257 7.50 5.11 16.27
CA ILE A 257 6.31 6.00 16.27
C ILE A 257 5.47 5.89 17.55
N TYR A 258 5.45 4.71 18.18
CA TYR A 258 4.68 4.49 19.41
C TYR A 258 5.41 4.88 20.69
N ASN A 259 6.72 5.15 20.63
CA ASN A 259 7.57 5.39 21.80
C ASN A 259 7.27 4.41 22.95
N SER A 260 7.18 3.11 22.61
CA SER A 260 6.73 2.07 23.54
C SER A 260 7.79 1.76 24.59
N LEU A 261 7.36 1.44 25.81
CA LEU A 261 8.22 0.88 26.85
C LEU A 261 8.49 -0.63 26.65
N ASN A 262 7.77 -1.29 25.74
CA ASN A 262 7.82 -2.74 25.57
C ASN A 262 8.85 -3.18 24.51
N PHE A 263 9.18 -2.28 23.58
CA PHE A 263 10.09 -2.56 22.49
C PHE A 263 10.84 -1.30 22.06
N LYS A 264 12.02 -1.49 21.49
CA LYS A 264 12.86 -0.40 20.98
C LYS A 264 13.59 -0.81 19.71
N TRP A 265 13.76 0.13 18.80
CA TRP A 265 14.62 -0.07 17.64
C TRP A 265 16.09 -0.16 18.07
N GLN A 266 16.82 -1.16 17.59
CA GLN A 266 18.23 -1.41 17.93
C GLN A 266 19.16 -1.48 16.70
N GLY A 267 18.67 -1.07 15.53
CA GLY A 267 19.50 -0.92 14.33
C GLY A 267 19.78 -2.23 13.60
N ASP A 268 20.97 -2.31 13.02
CA ASP A 268 21.38 -3.41 12.16
C ASP A 268 21.59 -4.72 12.95
N THR A 269 20.89 -5.76 12.54
CA THR A 269 21.00 -7.12 13.10
C THR A 269 22.44 -7.61 13.16
N SER A 270 23.28 -7.25 12.18
CA SER A 270 24.68 -7.71 12.11
C SER A 270 25.49 -7.38 13.38
N THR A 271 25.17 -6.27 14.04
CA THR A 271 25.83 -5.80 15.26
C THR A 271 25.53 -6.66 16.50
N TRP A 272 24.51 -7.53 16.40
CA TRP A 272 24.01 -8.38 17.49
C TRP A 272 24.36 -9.87 17.32
N LYS A 273 24.94 -10.28 16.19
CA LYS A 273 25.20 -11.69 15.86
C LYS A 273 26.00 -12.46 16.91
N ASN A 274 26.97 -11.80 17.57
CA ASN A 274 27.82 -12.41 18.61
C ASN A 274 27.32 -12.11 20.03
N LYS A 275 26.22 -11.35 20.17
CA LYS A 275 25.63 -10.93 21.45
C LYS A 275 24.28 -11.62 21.71
N SER A 276 23.76 -12.38 20.74
CA SER A 276 22.47 -13.08 20.85
C SER A 276 22.47 -14.15 21.95
N ASP A 277 23.63 -14.69 22.31
CA ASP A 277 23.78 -15.65 23.40
C ASP A 277 23.74 -14.98 24.80
N SER A 278 23.73 -13.64 24.85
CA SER A 278 23.75 -12.84 26.07
C SER A 278 22.42 -12.09 26.27
N PHE A 279 21.44 -12.77 26.87
CA PHE A 279 20.32 -12.18 27.64
C PHE A 279 19.29 -11.25 26.95
N GLY A 280 19.33 -11.01 25.64
CA GLY A 280 18.39 -10.11 24.96
C GLY A 280 17.19 -10.81 24.30
N ASN A 281 15.98 -10.30 24.52
CA ASN A 281 14.81 -10.64 23.70
C ASN A 281 14.88 -9.85 22.39
N PHE A 282 14.86 -10.54 21.24
CA PHE A 282 14.96 -9.91 19.92
C PHE A 282 13.75 -10.21 19.05
N ILE A 283 13.37 -9.21 18.24
CA ILE A 283 12.51 -9.37 17.07
C ILE A 283 13.33 -8.96 15.85
N GLU A 284 13.61 -9.92 14.98
CA GLU A 284 14.30 -9.69 13.70
C GLU A 284 13.27 -9.58 12.57
N PHE A 285 13.27 -8.44 11.87
CA PHE A 285 12.60 -8.33 10.57
C PHE A 285 13.44 -9.00 9.49
N VAL A 286 12.88 -10.00 8.83
CA VAL A 286 13.48 -10.70 7.69
C VAL A 286 12.65 -10.40 6.45
N THR A 287 13.19 -9.61 5.52
CA THR A 287 12.51 -9.31 4.26
C THR A 287 13.06 -10.22 3.18
N SER A 288 12.22 -11.05 2.55
CA SER A 288 12.70 -12.04 1.59
C SER A 288 11.68 -12.26 0.48
N PRO A 289 11.95 -11.83 -0.78
CA PRO A 289 13.07 -11.02 -1.24
C PRO A 289 13.18 -9.67 -0.53
N ASN A 290 14.40 -9.23 -0.27
CA ASN A 290 14.68 -8.02 0.47
C ASN A 290 14.42 -6.72 -0.32
N ASN A 291 14.20 -5.63 0.40
CA ASN A 291 14.12 -4.27 -0.14
C ASN A 291 15.29 -3.46 0.45
N PRO A 292 16.29 -3.07 -0.36
CA PRO A 292 16.19 -2.81 -1.80
C PRO A 292 16.78 -3.89 -2.74
N ASP A 293 17.67 -4.75 -2.26
CA ASP A 293 18.55 -5.58 -3.10
C ASP A 293 17.87 -6.81 -3.74
N CYS A 294 16.60 -7.09 -3.40
CA CYS A 294 15.80 -8.20 -3.92
C CYS A 294 16.42 -9.58 -3.68
N GLN A 295 17.35 -9.71 -2.73
CA GLN A 295 17.92 -11.02 -2.38
C GLN A 295 16.97 -11.80 -1.47
N LEU A 296 16.91 -13.11 -1.64
CA LEU A 296 16.29 -13.98 -0.65
C LEU A 296 17.17 -13.98 0.62
N LYS A 297 16.60 -13.58 1.74
CA LYS A 297 17.27 -13.50 3.05
C LYS A 297 16.72 -14.54 4.01
N GLU A 298 17.59 -14.92 4.92
CA GLU A 298 17.32 -15.78 6.08
C GLU A 298 17.67 -14.99 7.36
N PRO A 299 17.11 -15.34 8.52
CA PRO A 299 17.43 -14.71 9.79
C PRO A 299 18.90 -14.91 10.16
N ILE A 300 19.50 -13.87 10.73
CA ILE A 300 20.89 -13.90 11.19
C ILE A 300 20.95 -14.30 12.66
N LEU A 301 19.99 -13.85 13.48
CA LEU A 301 19.98 -14.16 14.91
C LEU A 301 19.42 -15.56 15.16
N ARG A 302 19.98 -16.21 16.17
CA ARG A 302 19.57 -17.56 16.62
C ARG A 302 19.40 -17.55 18.12
N GLY A 303 18.53 -18.43 18.61
CA GLY A 303 18.30 -18.64 20.03
C GLY A 303 16.82 -18.69 20.41
N PRO A 304 16.49 -19.20 21.60
CA PRO A 304 15.11 -19.38 22.05
C PRO A 304 14.35 -18.06 22.28
N TYR A 305 15.09 -16.97 22.50
CA TYR A 305 14.56 -15.62 22.76
C TYR A 305 14.53 -14.71 21.51
N VAL A 306 14.86 -15.26 20.34
CA VAL A 306 14.78 -14.57 19.06
C VAL A 306 13.46 -14.93 18.38
N LYS A 307 12.68 -13.92 18.03
CA LYS A 307 11.49 -14.04 17.20
C LYS A 307 11.73 -13.38 15.86
N THR A 308 11.09 -13.90 14.81
CA THR A 308 11.24 -13.38 13.45
C THR A 308 9.89 -12.91 12.92
N ILE A 309 9.92 -11.81 12.18
CA ILE A 309 8.80 -11.35 11.35
C ILE A 309 9.27 -11.45 9.91
N TYR A 310 8.73 -12.40 9.15
CA TYR A 310 9.03 -12.51 7.73
C TYR A 310 8.10 -11.60 6.92
N ASP A 311 8.67 -10.57 6.29
CA ASP A 311 7.99 -9.77 5.28
C ASP A 311 8.24 -10.38 3.89
N HIS A 312 7.19 -11.02 3.37
CA HIS A 312 7.16 -11.68 2.07
C HIS A 312 6.36 -10.86 1.04
N ALA A 313 6.38 -9.52 1.14
CA ALA A 313 5.73 -8.66 0.15
C ALA A 313 6.13 -9.00 -1.30
N TYR A 314 7.39 -9.38 -1.53
CA TYR A 314 7.92 -9.70 -2.87
C TYR A 314 8.08 -11.19 -3.16
N TYR A 315 7.63 -12.10 -2.27
CA TYR A 315 7.87 -13.55 -2.44
C TYR A 315 6.86 -14.19 -3.39
N TRP A 316 6.91 -13.74 -4.63
CA TRP A 316 6.01 -14.09 -5.72
C TRP A 316 6.80 -14.34 -6.99
N PRO A 317 6.32 -15.23 -7.89
CA PRO A 317 6.96 -15.50 -9.18
C PRO A 317 7.21 -14.26 -10.08
N HIS A 318 6.56 -13.12 -9.81
CA HIS A 318 6.90 -11.84 -10.47
C HIS A 318 8.37 -11.48 -10.28
N PHE A 319 8.87 -11.60 -9.05
CA PHE A 319 10.10 -10.92 -8.60
C PHE A 319 11.25 -11.87 -8.34
N THR A 320 10.95 -13.14 -8.11
CA THR A 320 11.93 -14.16 -7.76
C THR A 320 11.45 -15.54 -8.17
N ALA A 321 12.40 -16.44 -8.46
CA ALA A 321 12.13 -17.87 -8.44
C ALA A 321 11.60 -18.26 -7.05
N ILE A 322 10.65 -19.21 -7.00
CA ILE A 322 10.17 -19.82 -5.76
C ILE A 322 10.98 -21.12 -5.51
N PRO A 323 12.04 -21.09 -4.68
CA PRO A 323 12.81 -22.30 -4.39
C PRO A 323 12.02 -23.32 -3.57
N SER A 324 11.24 -22.86 -2.60
CA SER A 324 10.45 -23.69 -1.69
C SER A 324 9.35 -22.88 -1.01
N PRO A 325 8.30 -23.52 -0.46
CA PRO A 325 7.33 -22.82 0.36
C PRO A 325 7.98 -22.25 1.64
N ALA A 326 7.74 -20.98 1.96
CA ALA A 326 8.12 -20.41 3.24
C ALA A 326 7.29 -21.03 4.38
N ASP A 327 7.93 -21.39 5.49
CA ASP A 327 7.25 -22.04 6.64
C ASP A 327 7.61 -21.43 7.99
N SER A 328 7.76 -20.10 8.03
CA SER A 328 8.09 -19.38 9.26
C SER A 328 6.87 -19.22 10.18
N ASP A 329 7.13 -18.95 11.46
CA ASP A 329 6.10 -18.81 12.50
C ASP A 329 5.20 -17.58 12.31
N LEU A 330 5.75 -16.49 11.76
CA LEU A 330 5.00 -15.28 11.44
C LEU A 330 5.43 -14.75 10.06
N MET A 331 4.51 -14.81 9.10
CA MET A 331 4.73 -14.40 7.71
C MET A 331 3.70 -13.36 7.28
N ILE A 332 4.14 -12.29 6.60
CA ILE A 332 3.28 -11.18 6.18
C ILE A 332 3.35 -11.01 4.66
N PHE A 333 2.19 -10.81 4.05
CA PHE A 333 2.02 -10.63 2.61
C PHE A 333 1.11 -9.43 2.32
N THR A 334 1.13 -8.92 1.09
CA THR A 334 0.26 -7.80 0.68
C THR A 334 -0.23 -7.91 -0.75
N MET A 335 -1.47 -7.50 -0.96
CA MET A 335 -2.04 -7.26 -2.30
C MET A 335 -1.21 -6.29 -3.11
N SER A 336 -0.56 -5.32 -2.45
CA SER A 336 0.17 -4.24 -3.11
C SER A 336 1.18 -4.78 -4.12
N LYS A 337 1.97 -5.77 -3.72
CA LYS A 337 3.07 -6.31 -4.53
C LYS A 337 2.70 -7.60 -5.25
N LEU A 338 1.63 -8.26 -4.86
CA LEU A 338 1.06 -9.39 -5.60
C LEU A 338 0.26 -8.93 -6.83
N THR A 339 -0.73 -8.05 -6.64
CA THR A 339 -1.70 -7.71 -7.69
C THR A 339 -1.57 -6.28 -8.20
N GLY A 340 -0.67 -5.46 -7.64
CA GLY A 340 -0.59 -4.05 -8.01
C GLY A 340 -1.59 -3.15 -7.27
N HIS A 341 -2.52 -3.72 -6.52
CA HIS A 341 -3.59 -2.99 -5.80
C HIS A 341 -3.10 -2.34 -4.50
N ALA A 342 -2.07 -1.50 -4.59
CA ALA A 342 -1.49 -0.80 -3.45
C ALA A 342 -2.48 0.16 -2.78
N GLY A 343 -3.37 0.79 -3.57
CA GLY A 343 -4.42 1.68 -3.08
C GLY A 343 -5.52 0.99 -2.29
N SER A 344 -5.76 -0.31 -2.49
CA SER A 344 -6.76 -1.07 -1.71
C SER A 344 -6.37 -1.27 -0.25
N ARG A 345 -5.11 -0.97 0.11
CA ARG A 345 -4.56 -1.11 1.46
C ARG A 345 -4.94 -2.45 2.10
N PHE A 346 -4.63 -3.57 1.42
CA PHE A 346 -4.95 -4.90 1.94
C PHE A 346 -3.69 -5.79 2.06
N GLY A 347 -3.58 -6.48 3.18
CA GLY A 347 -2.55 -7.47 3.45
C GLY A 347 -3.04 -8.51 4.45
N TRP A 348 -2.30 -9.61 4.54
CA TRP A 348 -2.58 -10.68 5.48
C TRP A 348 -1.31 -11.20 6.15
N ALA A 349 -1.48 -11.75 7.35
CA ALA A 349 -0.41 -12.41 8.08
C ALA A 349 -0.83 -13.84 8.42
N PHE A 350 0.12 -14.78 8.37
CA PHE A 350 -0.03 -16.11 8.95
C PHE A 350 0.77 -16.19 10.23
N ALA A 351 0.10 -16.51 11.34
CA ALA A 351 0.71 -16.68 12.66
C ALA A 351 0.51 -18.12 13.14
N LYS A 352 1.59 -18.77 13.57
CA LYS A 352 1.55 -20.13 14.11
C LYS A 352 1.16 -20.14 15.60
N ASP A 353 1.72 -19.23 16.38
CA ASP A 353 1.49 -19.11 17.81
C ASP A 353 0.14 -18.42 18.10
N GLU A 354 -0.74 -19.10 18.83
CA GLU A 354 -2.08 -18.60 19.17
C GLU A 354 -2.04 -17.36 20.06
N ALA A 355 -1.09 -17.26 20.98
CA ALA A 355 -0.96 -16.10 21.87
C ALA A 355 -0.48 -14.86 21.10
N VAL A 356 0.43 -15.04 20.13
CA VAL A 356 0.82 -13.98 19.19
C VAL A 356 -0.38 -13.57 18.33
N TYR A 357 -1.10 -14.53 17.75
CA TYR A 357 -2.33 -14.26 16.98
C TYR A 357 -3.36 -13.47 17.78
N LYS A 358 -3.63 -13.84 19.04
CA LYS A 358 -4.58 -13.14 19.91
C LYS A 358 -4.15 -11.71 20.19
N ARG A 359 -2.87 -11.47 20.52
CA ARG A 359 -2.35 -10.10 20.76
C ARG A 359 -2.41 -9.23 19.50
N MET A 360 -2.03 -9.78 18.34
CA MET A 360 -2.16 -9.09 17.06
C MET A 360 -3.63 -8.76 16.75
N SER A 361 -4.54 -9.71 16.97
CA SER A 361 -5.98 -9.53 16.77
C SER A 361 -6.54 -8.42 17.66
N SER A 362 -6.17 -8.40 18.94
CA SER A 362 -6.57 -7.34 19.88
C SER A 362 -6.08 -5.97 19.41
N TYR A 363 -4.83 -5.86 18.98
CA TYR A 363 -4.30 -4.62 18.42
C TYR A 363 -5.09 -4.17 17.19
N LEU A 364 -5.33 -5.06 16.21
CA LEU A 364 -6.07 -4.72 14.98
C LEU A 364 -7.51 -4.29 15.26
N SER A 365 -8.16 -4.92 16.24
CA SER A 365 -9.50 -4.57 16.71
C SER A 365 -9.54 -3.15 17.28
N ILE A 366 -8.58 -2.79 18.15
CA ILE A 366 -8.52 -1.46 18.77
C ILE A 366 -8.07 -0.40 17.76
N ASN A 367 -7.12 -0.75 16.88
CA ASN A 367 -6.52 0.20 15.95
C ASN A 367 -7.47 0.61 14.81
N SER A 368 -8.38 -0.26 14.38
CA SER A 368 -9.22 0.00 13.20
C SER A 368 -10.55 -0.77 13.14
N MET A 369 -10.87 -1.60 14.13
CA MET A 369 -11.98 -2.56 14.06
C MET A 369 -11.90 -3.53 12.86
N GLY A 370 -10.67 -3.87 12.46
CA GLY A 370 -10.38 -4.75 11.34
C GLY A 370 -10.24 -4.05 9.99
N ALA A 371 -10.02 -4.83 8.93
CA ALA A 371 -9.86 -4.31 7.57
C ALA A 371 -11.21 -4.04 6.89
N SER A 372 -11.27 -3.01 6.04
CA SER A 372 -12.47 -2.62 5.28
C SER A 372 -13.14 -3.81 4.55
N ARG A 373 -14.48 -3.87 4.62
CA ARG A 373 -15.29 -4.89 3.92
C ARG A 373 -15.17 -4.76 2.41
N ASP A 374 -15.05 -3.54 1.89
CA ASP A 374 -14.90 -3.27 0.46
C ASP A 374 -13.53 -3.73 -0.03
N ALA A 375 -12.48 -3.48 0.75
CA ALA A 375 -11.14 -3.97 0.43
C ALA A 375 -11.09 -5.51 0.43
N GLN A 376 -11.76 -6.17 1.39
CA GLN A 376 -11.88 -7.62 1.43
C GLN A 376 -12.68 -8.18 0.24
N LEU A 377 -13.82 -7.58 -0.10
CA LEU A 377 -14.63 -8.01 -1.24
C LEU A 377 -13.88 -7.85 -2.56
N ARG A 378 -13.23 -6.70 -2.77
CA ARG A 378 -12.40 -6.47 -3.97
C ARG A 378 -11.23 -7.45 -4.02
N ALA A 379 -10.53 -7.68 -2.91
CA ALA A 379 -9.47 -8.68 -2.86
C ALA A 379 -9.98 -10.10 -3.17
N PHE A 380 -11.18 -10.45 -2.68
CA PHE A 380 -11.78 -11.75 -2.95
C PHE A 380 -12.03 -11.95 -4.44
N GLU A 381 -12.67 -11.01 -5.13
CA GLU A 381 -12.95 -11.17 -6.57
C GLU A 381 -11.66 -11.20 -7.40
N LEU A 382 -10.69 -10.34 -7.09
CA LEU A 382 -9.38 -10.33 -7.77
C LEU A 382 -8.64 -11.66 -7.59
N LEU A 383 -8.53 -12.15 -6.35
CA LEU A 383 -7.82 -13.39 -6.07
C LEU A 383 -8.56 -14.63 -6.57
N LYS A 384 -9.89 -14.60 -6.57
CA LYS A 384 -10.72 -15.65 -7.17
C LYS A 384 -10.46 -15.75 -8.66
N MET A 385 -10.30 -14.63 -9.37
CA MET A 385 -9.88 -14.63 -10.77
C MET A 385 -8.48 -15.24 -10.91
N VAL A 386 -7.51 -14.75 -10.13
CA VAL A 386 -6.12 -15.22 -10.19
C VAL A 386 -6.01 -16.73 -9.98
N VAL A 387 -6.73 -17.34 -9.04
CA VAL A 387 -6.58 -18.79 -8.80
C VAL A 387 -7.29 -19.70 -9.82
N LYS A 388 -8.07 -19.15 -10.77
CA LYS A 388 -8.83 -19.95 -11.76
C LYS A 388 -7.91 -20.75 -12.67
N ASP A 389 -6.83 -20.16 -13.14
CA ASP A 389 -5.87 -20.75 -14.09
C ASP A 389 -4.60 -21.27 -13.41
N LYS A 390 -4.71 -21.64 -12.13
CA LYS A 390 -3.57 -21.93 -11.26
C LYS A 390 -2.59 -20.74 -11.16
N ALA A 391 -3.12 -19.52 -11.24
CA ALA A 391 -2.40 -18.25 -11.16
C ALA A 391 -1.38 -18.01 -12.28
N ARG A 392 -1.39 -18.81 -13.34
CA ARG A 392 -0.39 -18.71 -14.41
C ARG A 392 -0.44 -17.38 -15.13
N GLY A 393 -1.61 -16.88 -15.53
CA GLY A 393 -1.74 -15.65 -16.29
C GLY A 393 -1.07 -14.45 -15.61
N LEU A 394 -1.38 -14.21 -14.33
CA LEU A 394 -0.80 -13.10 -13.58
C LEU A 394 0.72 -13.25 -13.41
N PHE A 395 1.18 -14.46 -13.09
CA PHE A 395 2.59 -14.70 -12.79
C PHE A 395 3.47 -14.75 -14.05
N GLU A 396 2.99 -15.31 -15.16
CA GLU A 396 3.68 -15.27 -16.46
C GLU A 396 3.76 -13.84 -17.00
N PHE A 397 2.66 -13.07 -16.94
CA PHE A 397 2.65 -11.65 -17.31
C PHE A 397 3.66 -10.86 -16.47
N GLY A 398 3.60 -11.01 -15.14
CA GLY A 398 4.46 -10.27 -14.24
C GLY A 398 5.94 -10.66 -14.38
N TYR A 399 6.25 -11.95 -14.47
CA TYR A 399 7.62 -12.45 -14.66
C TYR A 399 8.22 -11.93 -15.96
N LYS A 400 7.50 -12.07 -17.08
CA LYS A 400 7.96 -11.61 -18.39
C LYS A 400 8.24 -10.11 -18.38
N THR A 401 7.29 -9.30 -17.90
CA THR A 401 7.44 -7.84 -17.84
C THR A 401 8.64 -7.43 -16.99
N MET A 402 8.79 -8.01 -15.79
CA MET A 402 9.86 -7.64 -14.88
C MET A 402 11.24 -8.12 -15.38
N ARG A 403 11.30 -9.28 -16.01
CA ARG A 403 12.53 -9.80 -16.63
C ARG A 403 12.99 -8.93 -17.80
N GLU A 404 12.08 -8.58 -18.70
CA GLU A 404 12.39 -7.71 -19.85
C GLU A 404 12.94 -6.36 -19.38
N ARG A 405 12.29 -5.74 -18.38
CA ARG A 405 12.75 -4.49 -17.78
C ARG A 405 14.14 -4.61 -17.15
N TRP A 406 14.39 -5.70 -16.42
CA TRP A 406 15.68 -5.97 -15.82
C TRP A 406 16.78 -6.16 -16.87
N GLU A 407 16.53 -6.96 -17.92
CA GLU A 407 17.49 -7.22 -19.00
C GLU A 407 17.82 -5.94 -19.79
N MET A 408 16.83 -5.11 -20.12
CA MET A 408 17.02 -3.84 -20.81
C MET A 408 17.88 -2.88 -19.98
N LEU A 409 17.55 -2.71 -18.69
CA LEU A 409 18.29 -1.84 -17.80
C LEU A 409 19.74 -2.31 -17.60
N ASN A 410 19.93 -3.61 -17.36
CA ASN A 410 21.26 -4.19 -17.16
C ASN A 410 22.14 -4.01 -18.41
N LYS A 411 21.58 -4.25 -19.60
CA LYS A 411 22.27 -4.02 -20.88
C LYS A 411 22.68 -2.55 -21.09
N SER A 412 21.85 -1.61 -20.67
CA SER A 412 22.18 -0.18 -20.76
C SER A 412 23.32 0.20 -19.81
N LEU A 413 23.24 -0.22 -18.54
CA LEU A 413 24.25 0.09 -17.53
C LEU A 413 25.58 -0.63 -17.77
N SER A 414 25.58 -1.83 -18.35
CA SER A 414 26.80 -2.60 -18.63
C SER A 414 27.75 -1.94 -19.65
N LYS A 415 27.30 -0.88 -20.35
CA LYS A 415 28.14 -0.10 -21.26
C LYS A 415 29.08 0.87 -20.52
N SER A 416 28.79 1.19 -19.25
CA SER A 416 29.64 2.02 -18.40
C SER A 416 30.24 1.22 -17.25
N LYS A 417 31.43 1.63 -16.81
CA LYS A 417 32.06 1.16 -15.56
C LYS A 417 31.73 2.04 -14.35
N ARG A 418 31.01 3.16 -14.53
CA ARG A 418 30.61 4.09 -13.48
C ARG A 418 29.57 3.50 -12.54
N PHE A 419 28.81 2.51 -12.99
CA PHE A 419 27.71 1.94 -12.22
C PHE A 419 27.81 0.43 -12.11
N SER A 420 27.37 -0.11 -10.98
CA SER A 420 27.12 -1.55 -10.82
C SER A 420 25.73 -1.82 -10.25
N LEU A 421 25.22 -3.03 -10.50
CA LEU A 421 23.94 -3.51 -10.01
C LEU A 421 24.14 -4.66 -9.01
N GLN A 422 23.09 -4.97 -8.26
CA GLN A 422 23.08 -6.17 -7.42
C GLN A 422 23.28 -7.44 -8.25
N LYS A 423 23.98 -8.41 -7.66
CA LYS A 423 24.15 -9.74 -8.26
C LYS A 423 22.98 -10.64 -7.88
N LEU A 424 22.26 -11.12 -8.89
CA LEU A 424 21.16 -12.06 -8.77
C LEU A 424 21.39 -13.20 -9.76
N GLU A 425 21.38 -14.43 -9.25
CA GLU A 425 21.64 -15.62 -10.06
C GLU A 425 20.33 -16.28 -10.52
N PRO A 426 20.28 -16.88 -11.72
CA PRO A 426 19.19 -17.77 -12.12
C PRO A 426 19.00 -18.91 -11.12
N ARG A 427 17.75 -19.28 -10.87
CA ARG A 427 17.40 -20.35 -9.91
C ARG A 427 16.24 -21.17 -10.41
N TYR A 428 16.18 -22.44 -9.99
CA TYR A 428 15.02 -23.28 -10.23
C TYR A 428 13.79 -22.73 -9.49
N CYS A 429 12.70 -22.54 -10.22
CA CYS A 429 11.43 -22.07 -9.68
C CYS A 429 10.44 -23.24 -9.64
N THR A 430 9.95 -23.61 -8.46
CA THR A 430 8.98 -24.71 -8.30
C THR A 430 7.62 -24.41 -8.93
N PHE A 431 7.24 -23.13 -9.02
CA PHE A 431 6.02 -22.69 -9.68
C PHE A 431 6.07 -22.86 -11.20
N PHE A 432 7.11 -22.31 -11.85
CA PHE A 432 7.29 -22.42 -13.31
C PHE A 432 7.83 -23.78 -13.74
N LYS A 433 8.46 -24.53 -12.82
CA LYS A 433 9.11 -25.84 -13.04
C LYS A 433 10.28 -25.77 -14.03
N GLU A 434 11.02 -24.67 -13.98
CA GLU A 434 12.20 -24.42 -14.80
C GLU A 434 13.19 -23.50 -14.08
N VAL A 435 14.40 -23.36 -14.62
CA VAL A 435 15.35 -22.35 -14.15
C VAL A 435 14.97 -21.00 -14.74
N THR A 436 14.58 -20.06 -13.88
CA THR A 436 14.21 -18.71 -14.26
C THR A 436 15.35 -17.72 -13.97
N GLY A 437 15.61 -16.81 -14.90
CA GLY A 437 16.49 -15.66 -14.68
C GLY A 437 15.89 -14.61 -13.73
N PRO A 438 16.69 -13.65 -13.23
CA PRO A 438 16.23 -12.62 -12.30
C PRO A 438 15.17 -11.68 -12.89
N SER A 439 14.22 -11.26 -12.05
CA SER A 439 13.16 -10.33 -12.41
C SER A 439 12.82 -9.35 -11.25
N PRO A 440 13.83 -8.71 -10.61
CA PRO A 440 13.65 -8.00 -9.35
C PRO A 440 12.70 -6.79 -9.45
N ALA A 441 12.03 -6.46 -8.34
CA ALA A 441 11.17 -5.28 -8.25
C ALA A 441 11.96 -3.94 -8.34
N TYR A 442 13.24 -3.97 -8.00
CA TYR A 442 14.11 -2.80 -7.93
C TYR A 442 15.49 -3.09 -8.52
N ALA A 443 16.11 -2.07 -9.10
CA ALA A 443 17.55 -2.05 -9.31
C ALA A 443 18.23 -1.34 -8.13
N TRP A 444 19.21 -2.01 -7.54
CA TRP A 444 20.04 -1.50 -6.46
C TRP A 444 21.38 -1.09 -7.05
N LEU A 445 21.43 0.17 -7.48
CA LEU A 445 22.53 0.75 -8.24
C LEU A 445 23.57 1.31 -7.29
N LYS A 446 24.85 1.06 -7.57
CA LYS A 446 25.98 1.68 -6.90
C LYS A 446 26.75 2.55 -7.90
N CYS A 447 27.14 3.75 -7.49
CA CYS A 447 28.14 4.54 -8.21
C CYS A 447 29.55 4.10 -7.78
N GLU A 448 30.38 3.73 -8.76
CA GLU A 448 31.71 3.14 -8.56
C GLU A 448 32.87 4.12 -8.63
N ARG A 449 32.66 5.29 -9.25
CA ARG A 449 33.68 6.34 -9.28
C ARG A 449 33.88 6.91 -7.88
N GLU A 450 35.13 7.24 -7.57
CA GLU A 450 35.50 7.68 -6.23
C GLU A 450 34.80 8.99 -5.86
N GLU A 451 34.70 9.91 -6.83
CA GLU A 451 34.04 11.22 -6.73
C GLU A 451 32.52 11.15 -6.55
N ASP A 452 31.87 10.09 -7.04
CA ASP A 452 30.41 9.91 -7.02
C ASP A 452 29.91 9.35 -5.66
N HIS A 453 30.29 10.00 -4.57
CA HIS A 453 29.91 9.60 -3.21
C HIS A 453 28.43 9.82 -2.89
N ASP A 454 27.77 10.81 -3.51
CA ASP A 454 26.32 10.99 -3.51
C ASP A 454 25.74 10.57 -4.87
N CYS A 455 25.46 9.28 -5.00
CA CYS A 455 24.93 8.69 -6.23
C CYS A 455 23.52 9.21 -6.56
N TYR A 456 22.78 9.68 -5.56
CA TYR A 456 21.50 10.36 -5.80
C TYR A 456 21.71 11.70 -6.49
N ALA A 457 22.70 12.50 -6.08
CA ALA A 457 23.03 13.76 -6.74
C ALA A 457 23.45 13.53 -8.20
N VAL A 458 24.25 12.49 -8.47
CA VAL A 458 24.64 12.07 -9.82
C VAL A 458 23.40 11.78 -10.69
N LEU A 459 22.49 10.93 -10.21
CA LEU A 459 21.27 10.62 -10.95
C LEU A 459 20.33 11.82 -11.09
N ARG A 460 20.25 12.69 -10.08
CA ARG A 460 19.45 13.93 -10.16
C ARG A 460 19.97 14.89 -11.21
N ALA A 461 21.29 15.03 -11.36
CA ALA A 461 21.89 15.81 -12.44
C ALA A 461 21.53 15.24 -13.83
N ALA A 462 21.40 13.92 -13.93
CA ALA A 462 20.90 13.21 -15.11
C ALA A 462 19.37 13.17 -15.22
N ARG A 463 18.64 13.97 -14.42
CA ARG A 463 17.17 14.03 -14.41
C ARG A 463 16.51 12.68 -14.08
N ILE A 464 17.09 11.93 -13.15
CA ILE A 464 16.51 10.69 -12.60
C ILE A 464 16.27 10.88 -11.10
N ILE A 465 15.03 10.65 -10.66
CA ILE A 465 14.66 10.65 -9.25
C ILE A 465 14.70 9.22 -8.73
N SER A 466 15.69 8.92 -7.91
CA SER A 466 15.86 7.62 -7.26
C SER A 466 15.56 7.69 -5.76
N ARG A 467 15.83 6.61 -5.01
CA ARG A 467 15.78 6.62 -3.55
C ARG A 467 17.18 6.43 -2.96
N LYS A 468 17.62 7.39 -2.15
CA LYS A 468 18.96 7.42 -1.50
C LYS A 468 19.27 6.16 -0.69
N GLY A 469 20.54 5.76 -0.64
CA GLY A 469 21.00 4.61 0.12
C GLY A 469 20.87 4.78 1.64
N SER A 470 21.07 5.99 2.15
CA SER A 470 20.88 6.35 3.57
C SER A 470 19.49 6.03 4.11
N VAL A 471 18.46 6.06 3.25
CA VAL A 471 17.09 5.61 3.59
C VAL A 471 17.08 4.15 4.04
N PHE A 472 17.97 3.32 3.49
CA PHE A 472 18.11 1.89 3.78
C PHE A 472 19.23 1.58 4.77
N SER A 473 19.73 2.60 5.48
CA SER A 473 20.83 2.49 6.46
C SER A 473 22.15 2.01 5.88
N VAL A 474 22.47 2.47 4.66
CA VAL A 474 23.76 2.28 3.99
C VAL A 474 24.23 3.61 3.38
N GLU A 475 25.46 3.66 2.86
CA GLU A 475 26.03 4.86 2.27
C GLU A 475 25.28 5.35 1.01
N ASP A 476 25.34 6.67 0.75
CA ASP A 476 24.69 7.32 -0.39
C ASP A 476 25.39 7.06 -1.75
N ARG A 477 26.44 6.22 -1.77
CA ARG A 477 26.94 5.61 -3.02
C ARG A 477 25.92 4.69 -3.67
N TYR A 478 24.91 4.25 -2.92
CA TYR A 478 23.83 3.43 -3.44
C TYR A 478 22.53 4.20 -3.62
N VAL A 479 21.75 3.78 -4.62
CA VAL A 479 20.39 4.24 -4.86
C VAL A 479 19.50 3.09 -5.32
N ARG A 480 18.23 3.15 -4.93
CA ARG A 480 17.20 2.23 -5.41
C ARG A 480 16.41 2.87 -6.55
N LEU A 481 16.28 2.15 -7.66
CA LEU A 481 15.43 2.48 -8.81
C LEU A 481 14.26 1.50 -8.88
N SER A 482 13.04 2.03 -8.98
CA SER A 482 11.81 1.25 -9.11
C SER A 482 11.62 0.74 -10.54
N LEU A 483 11.45 -0.57 -10.69
CA LEU A 483 11.17 -1.21 -11.98
C LEU A 483 9.69 -1.60 -12.14
N ILE A 484 8.87 -1.28 -11.13
CA ILE A 484 7.47 -1.74 -11.01
C ILE A 484 6.44 -0.65 -11.32
N LYS A 485 6.86 0.53 -11.78
CA LYS A 485 5.92 1.60 -12.21
C LYS A 485 5.30 1.29 -13.60
N ASN A 486 4.55 2.22 -14.18
CA ASN A 486 3.96 2.02 -15.52
C ASN A 486 5.05 1.97 -16.60
N GLN A 487 4.67 1.71 -17.86
CA GLN A 487 5.63 1.60 -18.95
C GLN A 487 6.31 2.94 -19.29
N ASP A 488 5.56 4.05 -19.32
CA ASP A 488 6.11 5.39 -19.55
C ASP A 488 7.22 5.76 -18.57
N ASP A 489 7.03 5.45 -17.28
CA ASP A 489 8.03 5.67 -16.23
C ASP A 489 9.31 4.86 -16.49
N PHE A 490 9.17 3.61 -16.95
CA PHE A 490 10.32 2.74 -17.24
C PHE A 490 11.05 3.18 -18.51
N ASP A 491 10.31 3.53 -19.57
CA ASP A 491 10.89 3.98 -20.84
C ASP A 491 11.66 5.28 -20.65
N LEU A 492 11.10 6.24 -19.89
CA LEU A 492 11.79 7.49 -19.56
C LEU A 492 13.03 7.25 -18.68
N LEU A 493 12.95 6.34 -17.70
CA LEU A 493 14.11 5.94 -16.90
C LEU A 493 15.23 5.38 -17.79
N LEU A 494 14.89 4.46 -18.69
CA LEU A 494 15.85 3.83 -19.59
C LEU A 494 16.47 4.85 -20.56
N HIS A 495 15.65 5.77 -21.08
CA HIS A 495 16.12 6.87 -21.91
C HIS A 495 17.17 7.73 -21.19
N ARG A 496 16.88 8.20 -19.96
CA ARG A 496 17.82 9.01 -19.17
C ARG A 496 19.09 8.26 -18.80
N ILE A 497 19.00 6.96 -18.50
CA ILE A 497 20.17 6.12 -18.22
C ILE A 497 21.05 5.99 -19.47
N ASN A 498 20.45 5.78 -20.65
CA ASN A 498 21.21 5.73 -21.89
C ASN A 498 21.90 7.06 -22.20
N GLU A 499 21.24 8.20 -21.98
CA GLU A 499 21.85 9.53 -22.11
C GLU A 499 23.05 9.67 -21.17
N LEU A 500 22.86 9.34 -19.89
CA LEU A 500 23.89 9.43 -18.85
C LEU A 500 25.12 8.56 -19.18
N VAL A 501 24.89 7.32 -19.60
CA VAL A 501 25.95 6.36 -19.94
C VAL A 501 26.68 6.77 -21.22
N SER A 502 25.98 7.29 -22.23
CA SER A 502 26.60 7.70 -23.50
C SER A 502 27.46 8.95 -23.37
N GLN A 503 27.13 9.85 -22.44
CA GLN A 503 27.95 11.04 -22.14
C GLN A 503 29.34 10.68 -21.60
N GLU A 504 29.53 9.49 -21.04
CA GLU A 504 30.84 9.04 -20.55
C GLU A 504 31.77 8.54 -21.67
N GLU A 505 31.22 8.12 -22.81
CA GLU A 505 32.01 7.65 -23.96
C GLU A 505 32.60 8.81 -24.78
N GLN A 506 32.16 10.05 -24.54
CA GLN A 506 32.73 11.26 -25.12
C GLN A 506 33.59 11.97 -24.06
N PRO A 507 34.89 11.65 -23.92
CA PRO A 507 35.78 12.47 -23.12
C PRO A 507 35.79 13.88 -23.72
N ASP A 508 35.70 14.89 -22.85
CA ASP A 508 35.64 16.31 -23.18
C ASP A 508 36.51 16.70 -24.39
N LEU A 509 35.86 16.92 -25.54
CA LEU A 509 36.40 17.71 -26.66
C LEU A 509 36.30 19.22 -26.38
N LYS A 510 36.07 19.62 -25.12
CA LYS A 510 35.93 21.02 -24.69
C LYS A 510 37.08 21.45 -23.78
N THR A 511 38.30 21.23 -24.25
CA THR A 511 39.48 21.99 -23.78
C THR A 511 40.56 21.95 -24.86
N ILE A 512 40.42 22.82 -25.87
CA ILE A 512 41.53 23.33 -26.67
C ILE A 512 41.37 24.84 -26.78
#